data_AF-A0A940QC81-F1
#
_entry.id   AF-A0A940QC81-F1
#
_cell.length_a   1.000
_cell.length_b   1.000
_cell.length_c   1.000
_cell.angle_alpha   90.00
_cell.angle_beta   90.00
_cell.angle_gamma   90.00
#
_symmetry.space_group_name_H-M   'P 1'
#
loop_
_entity.id
_entity.type
_entity.pdbx_description
1 polymer ?
#
loop_
_entity_poly.entity_id
_entity_poly.type
_entity_poly.pdbx_seq_one_letter_code
_entity_poly.pdbx_strand_id
1 'polypeptide(L)' 'MMTTGQRLEAERKRTKLTLEKISEILGISYQAYRKIEKDICKPSCDTLVAIAKMYNLSTDYILGLTDDKRKYW' A
#
# COMPACT_ATOMS: atom_id res chain seq x y z
N MET A 1 8.69 5.33 -13.31
CA MET A 1 8.60 5.32 -11.84
C MET A 1 7.20 4.87 -11.47
N MET A 2 7.04 3.85 -10.62
CA MET A 2 5.72 3.35 -10.21
C MET A 2 5.09 4.30 -9.17
N THR A 3 3.78 4.52 -9.29
CA THR A 3 2.99 5.29 -8.33
C THR A 3 2.76 4.50 -7.02
N THR A 4 2.24 5.18 -6.00
CA THR A 4 1.82 4.53 -4.75
C THR A 4 0.78 3.43 -5.03
N GLY A 5 -0.26 3.71 -5.81
CA GLY A 5 -1.30 2.75 -6.12
C GLY A 5 -0.75 1.51 -6.83
N GLN A 6 0.09 1.71 -7.84
CA GLN A 6 0.74 0.62 -8.59
C GLN A 6 1.64 -0.26 -7.70
N ARG A 7 2.39 0.33 -6.76
CA ARG A 7 3.24 -0.42 -5.83
C ARG A 7 2.40 -1.26 -4.87
N LEU A 8 1.31 -0.70 -4.34
CA LEU A 8 0.41 -1.42 -3.44
C LEU A 8 -0.35 -2.54 -4.13
N GLU A 9 -0.78 -2.32 -5.38
CA GLU A 9 -1.38 -3.37 -6.20
C GLU A 9 -0.40 -4.52 -6.46
N ALA A 10 0.86 -4.20 -6.78
CA ALA A 10 1.89 -5.21 -7.00
C ALA A 10 2.17 -6.03 -5.73
N GLU A 11 2.30 -5.39 -4.57
CA GLU A 11 2.53 -6.09 -3.29
C GLU A 11 1.35 -6.95 -2.89
N ARG A 12 0.11 -6.46 -3.06
CA ARG A 12 -1.10 -7.25 -2.80
C ARG A 12 -1.18 -8.49 -3.68
N LYS A 13 -0.91 -8.34 -4.98
CA LYS A 13 -0.89 -9.48 -5.92
C LYS A 13 0.22 -10.46 -5.56
N ARG A 14 1.40 -9.98 -5.16
CA ARG A 14 2.52 -10.82 -4.71
C ARG A 14 2.14 -11.67 -3.50
N THR A 15 1.36 -11.13 -2.55
CA THR A 15 0.87 -11.88 -1.38
C THR A 15 -0.44 -12.63 -1.64
N LYS A 16 -0.95 -12.65 -2.87
CA LYS A 16 -2.20 -13.32 -3.27
C LYS A 16 -3.43 -12.88 -2.47
N LEU A 17 -3.43 -11.64 -1.97
CA LEU A 17 -4.56 -11.09 -1.23
C LEU A 17 -5.60 -10.50 -2.18
N THR A 18 -6.87 -10.74 -1.89
CA THR A 18 -7.96 -10.03 -2.59
C THR A 18 -8.11 -8.62 -2.02
N LEU A 19 -8.83 -7.75 -2.74
CA LEU A 19 -9.15 -6.41 -2.27
C LEU A 19 -10.01 -6.45 -0.99
N GLU A 20 -10.88 -7.46 -0.85
CA GLU A 20 -11.67 -7.69 0.35
C GLU A 20 -10.77 -8.04 1.53
N LYS A 21 -9.85 -9.01 1.34
CA LYS A 21 -9.02 -9.50 2.45
C LYS A 21 -8.04 -8.44 2.96
N ILE A 22 -7.41 -7.70 2.07
CA ILE A 22 -6.51 -6.62 2.47
C ILE A 22 -7.25 -5.48 3.18
N SER A 23 -8.47 -5.16 2.74
CA SER A 23 -9.28 -4.11 3.36
C SER A 23 -9.71 -4.50 4.77
N GLU A 24 -10.07 -5.77 4.97
CA GLU A 24 -10.35 -6.35 6.29
C GLU A 24 -9.12 -6.28 7.21
N ILE A 25 -7.93 -6.69 6.72
CA ILE A 25 -6.68 -6.65 7.51
C ILE A 25 -6.32 -5.21 7.90
N LEU A 26 -6.48 -4.26 6.99
CA LEU A 26 -6.17 -2.85 7.23
C LEU A 26 -7.27 -2.10 7.99
N GLY A 27 -8.42 -2.73 8.23
CA GLY A 27 -9.55 -2.09 8.92
C GLY A 27 -10.17 -0.91 8.15
N ILE A 28 -10.08 -0.91 6.81
CA ILE A 28 -10.64 0.14 5.95
C ILE A 28 -11.69 -0.42 4.99
N SER A 29 -12.49 0.45 4.37
CA SER A 29 -13.48 -0.02 3.40
C SER A 29 -12.82 -0.53 2.11
N TYR A 30 -13.43 -1.55 1.51
CA TYR A 30 -13.05 -2.07 0.18
C TYR A 30 -12.86 -0.95 -0.85
N GLN A 31 -13.80 0.00 -0.87
CA GLN A 31 -13.76 1.12 -1.81
C GLN A 31 -12.59 2.06 -1.54
N ALA A 32 -12.23 2.30 -0.27
CA ALA A 32 -11.07 3.11 0.08
C ALA A 32 -9.78 2.47 -0.44
N TYR A 33 -9.56 1.18 -0.14
CA TYR A 33 -8.37 0.49 -0.63
C TYR A 33 -8.32 0.39 -2.16
N ARG A 34 -9.45 0.14 -2.82
CA ARG A 34 -9.54 0.15 -4.30
C ARG A 34 -9.20 1.51 -4.90
N LYS A 35 -9.60 2.62 -4.27
CA LYS A 35 -9.25 3.98 -4.72
C LYS A 35 -7.75 4.25 -4.55
N ILE A 36 -7.13 3.75 -3.49
CA ILE A 36 -5.69 3.84 -3.26
C ILE A 36 -4.92 3.13 -4.39
N GLU A 37 -5.25 1.87 -4.71
CA GLU A 37 -4.57 1.14 -5.80
C GLU A 37 -4.74 1.80 -7.18
N LYS A 38 -5.85 2.51 -7.39
CA LYS A 38 -6.12 3.27 -8.62
C LYS A 38 -5.54 4.70 -8.62
N ASP A 39 -4.77 5.07 -7.60
CA ASP A 39 -4.24 6.43 -7.39
C ASP A 39 -5.33 7.53 -7.36
N ILE A 40 -6.58 7.17 -7.07
CA ILE A 40 -7.70 8.12 -6.94
C ILE A 40 -7.59 8.89 -5.62
N CYS A 41 -7.06 8.26 -4.57
CA CYS A 41 -6.76 8.92 -3.31
C CYS A 41 -5.48 8.37 -2.70
N LYS A 42 -4.80 9.19 -1.88
CA LYS A 42 -3.65 8.74 -1.10
C LYS A 42 -4.11 7.99 0.16
N PRO A 43 -3.33 7.03 0.67
CA PRO A 43 -3.59 6.44 1.98
C PRO A 43 -3.49 7.52 3.07
N SER A 44 -4.30 7.41 4.12
CA SER A 44 -4.08 8.20 5.34
C SER A 44 -2.74 7.81 5.98
N CYS A 45 -2.21 8.65 6.89
CA CYS A 45 -0.99 8.30 7.63
C CYS A 45 -1.13 6.98 8.38
N ASP A 46 -2.27 6.74 9.04
CA ASP A 46 -2.53 5.48 9.75
C ASP A 46 -2.57 4.28 8.80
N THR A 47 -3.24 4.43 7.64
CA THR A 47 -3.29 3.38 6.62
C THR A 47 -1.90 3.10 6.06
N LEU A 48 -1.10 4.14 5.80
CA LEU A 48 0.27 4.02 5.31
C LEU A 48 1.15 3.26 6.30
N VAL A 49 1.07 3.59 7.60
CA VAL A 49 1.81 2.89 8.66
C VAL A 49 1.36 1.43 8.78
N ALA A 50 0.05 1.15 8.69
CA ALA A 50 -0.48 -0.21 8.72
C ALA A 50 0.03 -1.05 7.54
N ILE A 51 0.00 -0.50 6.33
CA ILE A 51 0.52 -1.13 5.12
C ILE A 51 2.02 -1.40 5.25
N ALA A 52 2.80 -0.41 5.70
CA ALA A 52 4.24 -0.52 5.88
C ALA A 52 4.61 -1.67 6.84
N LYS A 53 3.92 -1.74 7.99
CA LYS A 53 4.10 -2.82 8.97
C LYS A 53 3.70 -4.18 8.42
N MET A 54 2.53 -4.26 7.76
CA MET A 54 1.98 -5.53 7.28
C MET A 54 2.84 -6.15 6.16
N TYR A 55 3.29 -5.34 5.19
CA TYR A 55 4.15 -5.83 4.11
C TYR A 55 5.65 -5.81 4.45
N ASN A 56 6.04 -5.28 5.62
CA ASN A 56 7.42 -5.01 6.00
C ASN A 56 8.18 -4.18 4.95
N LEU A 57 7.60 -3.03 4.62
CA LEU A 57 8.10 -2.06 3.63
C LEU A 57 8.36 -0.70 4.28
N SER A 58 9.29 0.08 3.73
CA SER A 58 9.43 1.49 4.09
C SER A 58 8.32 2.34 3.48
N THR A 59 7.96 3.42 4.18
CA THR A 59 7.02 4.41 3.64
C THR A 59 7.60 5.13 2.44
N ASP A 60 8.92 5.28 2.36
CA ASP A 60 9.62 5.87 1.22
C ASP A 60 9.40 5.07 -0.06
N TYR A 61 9.46 3.74 0.03
CA TYR A 61 9.12 2.88 -1.10
C TYR A 61 7.66 3.05 -1.50
N ILE A 62 6.73 3.00 -0.53
CA ILE A 62 5.29 3.10 -0.80
C ILE A 62 4.94 4.46 -1.44
N LEU A 63 5.57 5.54 -1.00
CA LEU A 63 5.36 6.90 -1.50
C LEU A 63 6.13 7.18 -2.81
N GLY A 64 6.97 6.26 -3.27
CA GLY A 64 7.72 6.38 -4.52
C GLY A 64 8.98 7.25 -4.42
N LEU A 65 9.48 7.51 -3.21
CA LEU A 65 10.72 8.25 -2.96
C LEU A 65 11.97 7.40 -3.23
N THR A 66 11.82 6.07 -3.26
CA THR A 66 12.90 5.12 -3.55
C THR A 66 12.34 3.80 -4.09
N ASP A 67 13.17 3.04 -4.81
CA ASP A 67 12.87 1.67 -5.22
C ASP A 67 13.38 0.62 -4.23
N ASP A 68 14.14 1.03 -3.21
CA ASP A 68 14.56 0.16 -2.12
C ASP A 68 13.40 -0.02 -1.11
N LYS A 69 12.86 -1.24 -1.06
CA LYS A 69 11.73 -1.61 -0.19
C LYS A 69 11.99 -1.41 1.30
N ARG A 70 13.25 -1.29 1.73
CA ARG A 70 13.63 -1.21 3.15
C ARG A 70 14.52 -0.01 3.45
N LYS A 71 14.67 0.92 2.51
CA LYS A 71 15.42 2.14 2.78
C LYS A 71 14.63 3.02 3.74
N TYR A 72 15.28 3.34 4.85
CA TYR A 72 14.89 4.38 5.80
C TYR A 72 15.94 5.50 5.68
N TRP A 73 15.52 6.75 5.65
CA TRP A 73 16.44 7.90 5.71
C TRP A 73 16.92 8.15 7.13
#